data_AF-A0A923PHD3-F1
#
_entry.id   AF-A0A923PHD3-F1
#
_cell.length_a   1.000
_cell.length_b   1.000
_cell.length_c   1.000
_cell.angle_alpha   90.00
_cell.angle_beta   90.00
_cell.angle_gamma   90.00
#
_symmetry.space_group_name_H-M   'P 1'
#
loop_
_entity.id
_entity.type
_entity.pdbx_description
1 polymer ?
#
loop_
_entity_poly.entity_id
_entity_poly.type
_entity_poly.pdbx_seq_one_letter_code
_entity_poly.pdbx_strand_id
1 'polypeptide(L)'
;MKLLALVLLLLPILHCSSPVSAVSPYAGTSKVSSSPTSYQLIKKADCFSSGLGEEVFKVLEKPPTINLSRSYFEARIQNALTSSLTGSENVQLKIVTVFFSNATTCLYQLYATDTLDEKVIAALELTMNEKLSIRPGTQGTRQVNSTGETYVEIVRGAVNSFRHHNYGFTAGR
;
A
#
# COMPACT_ATOMS: atom_id res chain seq x y z
N MET A 1 69.20 24.29 14.96
CA MET A 1 70.25 23.89 15.94
C MET A 1 69.63 23.86 17.32
N LYS A 2 70.00 22.85 18.14
CA LYS A 2 69.48 22.42 19.46
C LYS A 2 68.16 21.61 19.40
N LEU A 3 68.18 20.28 19.55
CA LEU A 3 68.34 19.46 20.79
C LEU A 3 67.30 19.79 21.87
N LEU A 4 66.71 18.89 22.65
CA LEU A 4 66.53 17.43 22.73
C LEU A 4 65.71 17.19 24.04
N ALA A 5 65.28 15.95 24.30
CA ALA A 5 64.76 15.37 25.56
C ALA A 5 63.24 15.57 25.81
N LEU A 6 62.37 14.56 25.85
CA LEU A 6 62.37 13.19 26.42
C LEU A 6 62.52 13.15 27.95
N VAL A 7 61.40 13.00 28.68
CA VAL A 7 61.34 12.29 29.98
C VAL A 7 59.95 11.64 30.14
N LEU A 8 59.95 10.30 30.19
CA LEU A 8 58.89 9.45 30.76
C LEU A 8 58.79 9.66 32.28
N LEU A 9 57.62 9.47 32.89
CA LEU A 9 57.36 8.43 33.92
C LEU A 9 56.06 8.64 34.73
N LEU A 10 55.40 7.50 34.97
CA LEU A 10 54.69 7.04 36.18
C LEU A 10 53.23 7.45 36.45
N LEU A 11 52.35 6.44 36.27
CA LEU A 11 51.09 6.22 36.99
C LEU A 11 51.31 6.06 38.50
N PRO A 12 50.23 6.24 39.29
CA PRO A 12 49.83 5.14 40.17
C PRO A 12 48.33 4.79 40.09
N ILE A 13 48.09 3.51 40.34
CA ILE A 13 46.82 2.78 40.45
C ILE A 13 46.38 2.78 41.93
N LEU A 14 45.09 2.96 42.23
CA LEU A 14 44.38 2.42 43.42
C LEU A 14 42.87 2.71 43.26
N HIS A 15 42.03 1.75 42.85
CA HIS A 15 41.36 0.69 43.64
C HIS A 15 40.43 1.17 44.76
N CYS A 16 39.12 1.10 44.50
CA CYS A 16 38.01 0.74 45.41
C CYS A 16 36.70 0.87 44.62
N SER A 17 35.68 0.03 44.66
CA SER A 17 35.43 -1.31 45.19
C SER A 17 34.00 -1.61 44.73
N SER A 18 33.77 -2.67 43.94
CA SER A 18 32.44 -3.29 43.83
C SER A 18 32.31 -4.30 44.99
N PRO A 19 31.11 -4.68 45.49
CA PRO A 19 30.33 -5.67 44.73
C PRO A 19 28.80 -5.72 44.94
N VAL A 20 28.18 -6.55 44.10
CA VAL A 20 26.95 -7.37 44.24
C VAL A 20 25.59 -6.80 43.78
N SER A 21 25.25 -7.25 42.56
CA SER A 21 24.03 -7.93 42.10
C SER A 21 22.64 -7.43 42.51
N ALA A 22 21.87 -7.06 41.49
CA ALA A 22 20.50 -7.55 41.32
C ALA A 22 20.30 -7.98 39.86
N VAL A 23 20.02 -9.27 39.67
CA VAL A 23 19.61 -9.88 38.41
C VAL A 23 18.10 -9.67 38.27
N SER A 24 17.63 -9.18 37.12
CA SER A 24 16.41 -9.70 36.50
C SER A 24 16.36 -9.37 35.00
N PRO A 25 16.01 -10.33 34.13
CA PRO A 25 16.05 -10.19 32.68
C PRO A 25 14.67 -9.76 32.16
N TYR A 26 14.59 -8.59 31.54
CA TYR A 26 13.55 -8.35 30.53
C TYR A 26 14.20 -7.94 29.24
N ALA A 27 14.23 -8.92 28.34
CA ALA A 27 14.36 -8.75 26.91
C ALA A 27 13.37 -7.68 26.44
N GLY A 28 13.91 -6.54 26.06
CA GLY A 28 13.22 -5.49 25.34
C GLY A 28 14.16 -5.00 24.26
N THR A 29 14.56 -5.88 23.34
CA THR A 29 15.01 -5.44 22.03
C THR A 29 13.81 -4.76 21.39
N SER A 30 13.65 -3.47 21.65
CA SER A 30 12.92 -2.58 20.75
C SER A 30 13.75 -2.56 19.46
N LYS A 31 13.55 -3.59 18.64
CA LYS A 31 13.80 -3.52 17.21
C LYS A 31 13.01 -2.31 16.75
N VAL A 32 13.76 -1.25 16.49
CA VAL A 32 13.30 -0.10 15.73
C VAL A 32 12.55 -0.65 14.53
N SER A 33 11.25 -0.31 14.51
CA SER A 33 10.33 -0.30 13.39
C SER A 33 10.95 -0.75 12.08
N SER A 34 10.51 -1.91 11.59
CA SER A 34 10.72 -2.37 10.22
C SER A 34 10.53 -1.22 9.23
N SER A 35 11.47 -1.09 8.29
CA SER A 35 11.43 -0.16 7.16
C SER A 35 10.02 0.03 6.58
N PRO A 36 9.65 1.23 6.11
CA PRO A 36 8.44 1.39 5.34
C PRO A 36 8.56 0.51 4.10
N THR A 37 7.70 -0.50 3.98
CA THR A 37 7.51 -1.25 2.76
C THR A 37 7.01 -0.26 1.70
N SER A 38 7.94 0.33 0.93
CA SER A 38 7.60 1.38 -0.01
C SER A 38 6.90 0.78 -1.21
N TYR A 39 5.66 1.18 -1.45
CA TYR A 39 4.94 0.84 -2.69
C TYR A 39 5.72 1.30 -3.93
N GLN A 40 5.98 0.38 -4.84
CA GLN A 40 6.56 0.63 -6.16
C GLN A 40 5.45 0.63 -7.21
N LEU A 41 5.51 1.56 -8.17
CA LEU A 41 4.55 1.61 -9.28
C LEU A 41 4.87 0.47 -10.25
N ILE A 42 3.90 -0.42 -10.47
CA ILE A 42 4.01 -1.59 -11.35
C ILE A 42 3.36 -1.34 -12.71
N LYS A 43 2.22 -0.64 -12.72
CA LYS A 43 1.46 -0.34 -13.95
C LYS A 43 0.82 1.03 -13.83
N LYS A 44 0.79 1.75 -14.95
CA LYS A 44 0.00 2.98 -15.16
C LYS A 44 -0.78 2.81 -16.46
N ALA A 45 -2.07 3.14 -16.47
CA ALA A 45 -2.90 3.10 -17.67
C ALA A 45 -3.14 4.51 -18.24
N ASP A 46 -3.39 4.58 -19.55
CA ASP A 46 -3.60 5.81 -20.31
C ASP A 46 -5.07 6.26 -20.36
N CYS A 47 -5.89 5.82 -19.41
CA CYS A 47 -7.32 6.17 -19.40
C CYS A 47 -7.62 7.65 -19.12
N PHE A 48 -6.58 8.44 -18.83
CA PHE A 48 -6.62 9.90 -18.86
C PHE A 48 -6.02 10.39 -20.19
N SER A 49 -6.86 10.69 -21.18
CA SER A 49 -6.43 11.55 -22.28
C SER A 49 -6.48 13.00 -21.80
N SER A 50 -5.53 13.82 -22.25
CA SER A 50 -5.38 15.23 -21.88
C SER A 50 -6.59 16.13 -22.22
N GLY A 51 -7.65 15.58 -22.82
CA GLY A 51 -8.88 16.28 -23.19
C GLY A 51 -10.08 16.10 -22.24
N LEU A 52 -9.97 15.29 -21.17
CA LEU A 52 -11.12 14.97 -20.31
C LEU A 52 -11.31 15.87 -19.07
N GLY A 53 -10.68 17.05 -19.07
CA GLY A 53 -10.95 18.10 -18.11
C GLY A 53 -10.31 17.87 -16.74
N GLU A 54 -10.16 18.98 -16.03
CA GLU A 54 -9.40 19.16 -14.80
C GLU A 54 -9.68 18.08 -13.74
N GLU A 55 -8.59 17.56 -13.19
CA GLU A 55 -8.52 16.75 -11.98
C GLU A 55 -9.38 17.35 -10.83
N VAL A 56 -10.62 16.91 -10.63
CA VAL A 56 -11.33 17.22 -9.37
C VAL A 56 -11.05 16.12 -8.34
N PHE A 57 -9.83 16.15 -7.81
CA PHE A 57 -9.34 15.25 -6.77
C PHE A 57 -9.39 15.89 -5.39
N LYS A 58 -10.53 16.48 -4.98
CA LYS A 58 -10.72 16.89 -3.56
C LYS A 58 -12.20 17.11 -3.19
N VAL A 59 -12.54 16.48 -2.06
CA VAL A 59 -13.81 16.47 -1.33
C VAL A 59 -15.03 16.25 -2.22
N LEU A 60 -15.30 14.97 -2.50
CA LEU A 60 -16.61 14.56 -2.97
C LEU A 60 -17.59 14.64 -1.81
N GLU A 61 -18.74 15.27 -2.01
CA GLU A 61 -19.83 15.20 -1.04
C GLU A 61 -20.39 13.78 -0.97
N LYS A 62 -20.40 13.08 -2.11
CA LYS A 62 -20.77 11.67 -2.20
C LYS A 62 -19.73 10.93 -3.05
N PRO A 63 -19.04 9.92 -2.49
CA PRO A 63 -18.10 9.12 -3.27
C PRO A 63 -18.86 8.21 -4.26
N PRO A 64 -18.20 7.75 -5.34
CA PRO A 64 -18.80 6.78 -6.25
C PRO A 64 -19.21 5.52 -5.51
N THR A 65 -20.31 4.90 -5.96
CA THR A 65 -20.81 3.65 -5.39
C THR A 65 -20.87 2.58 -6.46
N ILE A 66 -20.23 1.44 -6.22
CA ILE A 66 -20.29 0.27 -7.10
C ILE A 66 -21.59 -0.48 -6.82
N ASN A 67 -22.38 -0.74 -7.86
CA ASN A 67 -23.68 -1.40 -7.79
C ASN A 67 -23.55 -2.93 -7.71
N LEU A 68 -22.70 -3.43 -6.83
CA LEU A 68 -22.50 -4.85 -6.55
C LEU A 68 -22.03 -5.01 -5.10
N SER A 69 -22.24 -6.19 -4.52
CA SER A 69 -21.88 -6.43 -3.12
C SER A 69 -20.37 -6.39 -2.91
N ARG A 70 -19.94 -5.87 -1.75
CA ARG A 70 -18.52 -5.81 -1.38
C ARG A 70 -17.82 -7.17 -1.50
N SER A 71 -18.45 -8.23 -0.99
CA SER A 71 -17.89 -9.59 -1.05
C SER A 71 -17.72 -10.10 -2.48
N TYR A 72 -18.63 -9.77 -3.40
CA TYR A 72 -18.51 -10.16 -4.80
C TYR A 72 -17.35 -9.41 -5.48
N PHE A 73 -17.17 -8.12 -5.18
CA PHE A 73 -16.01 -7.36 -5.66
C PHE A 73 -14.69 -7.95 -5.18
N GLU A 74 -14.57 -8.17 -3.87
CA GLU A 74 -13.37 -8.69 -3.22
C GLU A 74 -13.04 -10.10 -3.76
N ALA A 75 -14.05 -10.96 -3.96
CA ALA A 75 -13.87 -12.28 -4.56
C ALA A 75 -13.32 -12.20 -5.99
N ARG A 76 -13.77 -11.23 -6.81
CA ARG A 76 -13.23 -11.03 -8.16
C ARG A 76 -11.75 -10.63 -8.14
N ILE A 77 -11.37 -9.69 -7.27
CA ILE A 77 -9.96 -9.31 -7.11
C ILE A 77 -9.15 -10.49 -6.59
N GLN A 78 -9.66 -11.20 -5.58
CA GLN A 78 -9.00 -12.37 -5.03
C GLN A 78 -8.75 -13.43 -6.11
N ASN A 79 -9.74 -13.74 -6.94
CA ASN A 79 -9.58 -14.69 -8.05
C ASN A 79 -8.51 -14.25 -9.05
N ALA A 80 -8.42 -12.95 -9.34
CA ALA A 80 -7.36 -12.39 -10.20
C ALA A 80 -5.95 -12.57 -9.58
N LEU A 81 -5.85 -12.46 -8.25
CA LEU A 81 -4.60 -12.58 -7.50
C LEU A 81 -4.17 -14.02 -7.26
N THR A 82 -5.09 -14.91 -6.90
CA THR A 82 -4.78 -16.29 -6.47
C THR A 82 -4.35 -17.21 -7.60
N SER A 83 -4.44 -16.78 -8.86
CA SER A 83 -4.04 -17.60 -10.01
C SER A 83 -2.51 -17.73 -10.17
N SER A 84 -1.69 -16.94 -9.46
CA SER A 84 -0.22 -16.99 -9.64
C SER A 84 0.64 -16.60 -8.43
N LEU A 85 0.07 -16.29 -7.27
CA LEU A 85 0.85 -16.00 -6.06
C LEU A 85 1.33 -17.31 -5.40
N THR A 86 2.63 -17.54 -5.40
CA THR A 86 3.22 -18.72 -4.74
C THR A 86 3.44 -18.47 -3.24
N GLY A 87 3.23 -19.51 -2.44
CA GLY A 87 2.90 -19.43 -1.00
C GLY A 87 3.92 -18.82 -0.03
N SER A 88 5.02 -18.21 -0.49
CA SER A 88 6.04 -17.59 0.36
C SER A 88 5.99 -16.06 0.40
N GLU A 89 5.24 -15.41 -0.49
CA GLU A 89 5.33 -13.96 -0.66
C GLU A 89 4.31 -13.23 0.22
N ASN A 90 4.81 -12.27 1.01
CA ASN A 90 3.99 -11.26 1.67
C ASN A 90 4.01 -10.00 0.81
N VAL A 91 2.90 -9.71 0.15
CA VAL A 91 2.79 -8.60 -0.80
C VAL A 91 1.66 -7.68 -0.36
N GLN A 92 1.90 -6.37 -0.37
CA GLN A 92 0.85 -5.39 -0.22
C GLN A 92 0.60 -4.73 -1.57
N LEU A 93 -0.66 -4.66 -1.97
CA LEU A 93 -1.08 -4.02 -3.21
C LEU A 93 -1.88 -2.76 -2.91
N LYS A 94 -1.68 -1.74 -3.75
CA LYS A 94 -2.57 -0.58 -3.85
C LYS A 94 -3.03 -0.46 -5.29
N ILE A 95 -4.31 -0.74 -5.51
CA ILE A 95 -4.98 -0.63 -6.80
C ILE A 95 -5.70 0.71 -6.81
N VAL A 96 -5.34 1.58 -7.74
CA VAL A 96 -6.00 2.88 -7.95
C VAL A 96 -6.92 2.75 -9.14
N THR A 97 -8.21 3.02 -8.92
CA THR A 97 -9.26 2.92 -9.94
C THR A 97 -9.81 4.31 -10.22
N VAL A 98 -9.96 4.67 -11.49
CA VAL A 98 -10.70 5.86 -11.88
C VAL A 98 -12.15 5.47 -12.14
N PHE A 99 -13.07 6.22 -11.52
CA PHE A 99 -14.50 6.19 -11.72
C PHE A 99 -14.89 7.42 -12.54
N PHE A 100 -15.29 7.20 -13.79
CA PHE A 100 -15.69 8.28 -14.68
C PHE A 100 -17.16 8.66 -14.46
N SER A 101 -17.48 9.93 -14.71
CA SER A 101 -18.86 10.44 -14.61
C SER A 101 -19.83 9.75 -15.57
N ASN A 102 -19.35 9.20 -16.68
CA ASN A 102 -20.12 8.41 -17.64
C ASN A 102 -20.37 6.95 -17.21
N ALA A 103 -20.15 6.62 -15.94
CA ALA A 103 -20.30 5.30 -15.35
C ALA A 103 -19.35 4.22 -15.92
N THR A 104 -18.14 4.60 -16.36
CA THR A 104 -17.07 3.65 -16.70
C THR A 104 -15.98 3.60 -15.63
N THR A 105 -15.21 2.52 -15.60
CA THR A 105 -14.07 2.33 -14.69
C THR A 105 -12.79 2.01 -15.45
N CYS A 106 -11.65 2.30 -14.83
CA CYS A 106 -10.32 1.96 -15.34
C CYS A 106 -9.35 1.68 -14.18
N LEU A 107 -8.52 0.65 -14.30
CA LEU A 107 -7.30 0.52 -13.50
C LEU A 107 -6.33 1.62 -13.92
N TYR A 108 -6.20 2.65 -13.09
CA TYR A 108 -5.33 3.77 -13.39
C TYR A 108 -3.88 3.50 -13.00
N GLN A 109 -3.67 3.01 -11.78
CA GLN A 109 -2.34 2.66 -11.28
C GLN A 109 -2.42 1.40 -10.43
N LEU A 110 -1.37 0.57 -10.52
CA LEU A 110 -1.14 -0.56 -9.63
C LEU A 110 0.21 -0.36 -8.96
N TYR A 111 0.21 -0.42 -7.63
CA TYR A 111 1.42 -0.44 -6.84
C TYR A 111 1.54 -1.72 -6.03
N ALA A 112 2.77 -2.16 -5.81
CA ALA A 112 3.06 -3.32 -4.98
C ALA A 112 4.33 -3.10 -4.15
N THR A 113 4.44 -3.78 -3.01
CA THR A 113 5.67 -3.77 -2.20
C THR A 113 6.75 -4.71 -2.74
N ASP A 114 6.39 -5.58 -3.68
CA ASP A 114 7.26 -6.55 -4.35
C ASP A 114 6.82 -6.69 -5.82
N THR A 115 7.62 -7.37 -6.63
CA THR A 115 7.27 -7.67 -8.02
C THR A 115 6.04 -8.57 -8.13
N LEU A 116 5.27 -8.39 -9.21
CA LEU A 116 4.12 -9.24 -9.55
C LEU A 116 4.32 -9.86 -10.93
N ASP A 117 3.86 -11.10 -11.10
CA ASP A 117 3.79 -11.77 -12.40
C ASP A 117 2.89 -10.98 -13.37
N GLU A 118 3.32 -10.85 -14.62
CA GLU A 118 2.57 -10.16 -15.68
C GLU A 118 1.15 -10.70 -15.87
N LYS A 119 0.92 -12.01 -15.66
CA LYS A 119 -0.41 -12.63 -15.71
C LYS A 119 -1.33 -12.10 -14.62
N VAL A 120 -0.81 -11.83 -13.42
CA VAL A 120 -1.58 -11.22 -12.32
C VAL A 120 -1.94 -9.80 -12.68
N ILE A 121 -0.98 -9.04 -13.22
CA ILE A 121 -1.21 -7.66 -13.66
C ILE A 121 -2.31 -7.62 -14.73
N ALA A 122 -2.24 -8.50 -15.73
CA ALA A 122 -3.23 -8.60 -16.79
C ALA A 122 -4.62 -9.02 -16.27
N ALA A 123 -4.69 -9.98 -15.35
CA ALA A 123 -5.95 -10.41 -14.74
C ALA A 123 -6.60 -9.30 -13.90
N LEU A 124 -5.81 -8.53 -13.15
CA LEU A 124 -6.27 -7.35 -12.42
C LEU A 124 -6.76 -6.27 -13.39
N GLU A 125 -6.01 -6.00 -14.45
CA GLU A 125 -6.40 -5.03 -15.47
C GLU A 125 -7.74 -5.40 -16.10
N LEU A 126 -7.94 -6.66 -16.50
CA LEU A 126 -9.23 -7.15 -17.01
C LEU A 126 -10.34 -6.97 -15.98
N THR A 127 -10.11 -7.40 -14.74
CA THR A 127 -11.12 -7.34 -13.65
C THR A 127 -11.59 -5.91 -13.39
N MET A 128 -10.66 -4.94 -13.44
CA MET A 128 -10.90 -3.54 -13.08
C MET A 128 -11.33 -2.67 -14.26
N ASN A 129 -10.95 -3.04 -15.49
CA ASN A 129 -11.38 -2.37 -16.72
C ASN A 129 -12.71 -2.90 -17.25
N GLU A 130 -13.21 -4.03 -16.74
CA GLU A 130 -14.61 -4.39 -16.91
C GLU A 130 -15.49 -3.24 -16.42
N LYS A 131 -16.47 -2.83 -17.23
CA LYS A 131 -17.37 -1.72 -16.92
C LYS A 131 -18.23 -2.06 -15.71
N LEU A 132 -17.72 -1.76 -14.52
CA LEU A 132 -18.49 -1.92 -13.30
C LEU A 132 -19.70 -0.99 -13.37
N SER A 133 -20.88 -1.51 -13.05
CA SER A 133 -22.05 -0.66 -12.86
C SER A 133 -21.81 0.23 -11.64
N ILE A 134 -21.73 1.54 -11.85
CA ILE A 134 -21.44 2.50 -10.79
C ILE A 134 -22.46 3.62 -10.78
N ARG A 135 -22.72 4.16 -9.59
CA ARG A 135 -23.25 5.50 -9.39
C ARG A 135 -22.06 6.45 -9.25
N PRO A 136 -21.87 7.41 -10.18
CA PRO A 136 -20.74 8.34 -10.10
C PRO A 136 -20.74 9.16 -8.81
N GLY A 137 -19.55 9.58 -8.38
CA GLY A 137 -19.41 10.54 -7.30
C GLY A 137 -19.96 11.91 -7.70
N THR A 138 -20.39 12.69 -6.71
CA THR A 138 -20.95 14.02 -6.93
C THR A 138 -20.29 15.10 -6.08
N GLN A 139 -20.14 16.28 -6.66
CA GLN A 139 -19.81 17.52 -5.97
C GLN A 139 -20.93 18.53 -6.23
N GLY A 140 -21.73 18.85 -5.21
CA GLY A 140 -23.00 19.54 -5.39
C GLY A 140 -23.95 18.71 -6.28
N THR A 141 -24.40 19.31 -7.38
CA THR A 141 -25.26 18.64 -8.37
C THR A 141 -24.50 18.03 -9.55
N ARG A 142 -23.17 18.21 -9.63
CA ARG A 142 -22.35 17.76 -10.76
C ARG A 142 -21.77 16.37 -10.50
N GLN A 143 -21.87 15.50 -11.48
CA GLN A 143 -21.10 14.26 -11.52
C GLN A 143 -19.66 14.58 -11.94
N VAL A 144 -18.69 13.98 -11.25
CA VAL A 144 -17.27 14.24 -11.49
C VAL A 144 -16.52 12.93 -11.63
N ASN A 145 -15.42 12.97 -12.38
CA ASN A 145 -14.45 11.89 -12.36
C ASN A 145 -13.82 11.82 -10.96
N SER A 146 -13.53 10.62 -10.48
CA SER A 146 -12.97 10.40 -9.14
C SER A 146 -12.06 9.19 -9.11
N THR A 147 -11.19 9.10 -8.12
CA THR A 147 -10.39 7.89 -7.88
C THR A 147 -10.80 7.20 -6.61
N GLY A 148 -10.75 5.88 -6.60
CA GLY A 148 -10.78 5.10 -5.39
C GLY A 148 -9.58 4.18 -5.29
N GLU A 149 -9.29 3.76 -4.08
CA GLU A 149 -8.15 2.91 -3.78
C GLU A 149 -8.61 1.62 -3.13
N THR A 150 -8.13 0.50 -3.64
CA THR A 150 -8.20 -0.80 -2.97
C THR A 150 -6.82 -1.18 -2.48
N TYR A 151 -6.72 -1.39 -1.18
CA TYR A 151 -5.56 -1.97 -0.54
C TYR A 151 -5.81 -3.45 -0.33
N VAL A 152 -4.88 -4.29 -0.77
CA VAL A 152 -4.93 -5.74 -0.59
C VAL A 152 -3.69 -6.19 0.15
N GLU A 153 -3.88 -6.92 1.23
CA GLU A 153 -2.80 -7.59 1.95
C GLU A 153 -2.78 -9.06 1.55
N ILE A 154 -1.65 -9.53 1.06
CA ILE A 154 -1.40 -10.93 0.73
C ILE A 154 -0.38 -11.46 1.72
N VAL A 155 -0.72 -12.56 2.39
CA VAL A 155 0.14 -13.25 3.34
C VAL A 155 0.28 -14.69 2.88
N ARG A 156 1.52 -15.12 2.61
CA ARG A 156 1.83 -16.50 2.17
C ARG A 156 1.01 -16.92 0.95
N GLY A 157 0.94 -16.04 -0.05
CA GLY A 157 0.20 -16.28 -1.31
C GLY A 157 -1.33 -16.28 -1.21
N ALA A 158 -1.90 -16.00 -0.04
CA ALA A 158 -3.34 -15.88 0.16
C ALA A 158 -3.72 -14.42 0.47
N VAL A 159 -4.86 -13.97 -0.07
CA VAL A 159 -5.41 -12.67 0.31
C VAL A 159 -5.86 -12.74 1.76
N ASN A 160 -5.28 -11.89 2.60
CA ASN A 160 -5.55 -11.79 4.03
C ASN A 160 -6.61 -10.74 4.33
N SER A 161 -6.52 -9.56 3.69
CA SER A 161 -7.43 -8.46 3.96
C SER A 161 -7.62 -7.51 2.78
N PHE A 162 -8.78 -6.84 2.78
CA PHE A 162 -9.13 -5.76 1.85
C PHE A 162 -9.49 -4.50 2.62
N ARG A 163 -9.04 -3.35 2.11
CA ARG A 163 -9.49 -2.03 2.56
C ARG A 163 -9.76 -1.13 1.36
N HIS A 164 -10.92 -0.50 1.34
CA HIS A 164 -11.34 0.40 0.27
C HIS A 164 -11.39 1.85 0.76
N HIS A 165 -11.01 2.77 -0.11
CA HIS A 165 -11.01 4.21 0.19
C HIS A 165 -11.60 5.00 -0.99
N ASN A 166 -12.41 6.03 -0.67
CA ASN A 166 -13.05 6.95 -1.61
C ASN A 166 -14.05 6.33 -2.61
N TYR A 167 -14.67 5.21 -2.25
CA TYR A 167 -15.86 4.66 -2.93
C TYR A 167 -16.60 3.68 -1.99
N GLY A 168 -17.84 3.36 -2.33
CA GLY A 168 -18.69 2.44 -1.57
C GLY A 168 -19.27 1.30 -2.41
N PHE A 169 -20.01 0.42 -1.75
CA PHE A 169 -20.74 -0.70 -2.37
C PHE A 169 -22.21 -0.61 -2.00
N THR A 170 -23.09 -1.02 -2.91
CA THR A 170 -24.47 -1.30 -2.54
C THR A 170 -24.62 -2.76 -2.09
N ALA A 171 -25.65 -3.04 -1.29
CA ALA A 171 -26.12 -4.41 -1.16
C ALA A 171 -26.69 -4.82 -2.53
N GLY A 172 -25.88 -5.49 -3.35
CA GLY A 172 -26.36 -6.13 -4.56
C GLY A 172 -27.51 -7.07 -4.18
N ARG A 173 -28.64 -6.95 -4.89
CA ARG A 173 -29.72 -7.95 -4.87
C ARG A 173 -29.29 -9.14 -5.70
#